data_AF-A0A564US64-F1
#
_entry.id   AF-A0A564US64-F1
#
_cell.length_a   1.000
_cell.length_b   1.000
_cell.length_c   1.000
_cell.angle_alpha   90.00
_cell.angle_beta   90.00
_cell.angle_gamma   90.00
#
_symmetry.space_group_name_H-M   'P 1'
#
loop_
_entity.id
_entity.type
_entity.pdbx_description
1 polymer ?
#
loop_
_entity_poly.entity_id
_entity_poly.type
_entity_poly.pdbx_seq_one_letter_code
_entity_poly.pdbx_strand_id
1 'polypeptide(L)'
;MELIGLTWEDLDVRTKAVSIDHQLIYKDLGDGYKFHISTPKTDSGIRTIPMTSDVQRAFEEQKKLNFMLQKGKDVEIDGYKGFIFMAKSGRPLMPNAINNILYNIVDAYNKKEVQIAKTEHRNAELLPKVSAHIMRHTACTRMAEKRMDVKVLQYIMGHAHIDVTMDVYNHVSEMSRIESEITRLENVAIS
;
A
#
# COMPACT_ATOMS: atom_id res chain seq x y z
N MET A 1 -6.54 5.35 5.70
CA MET A 1 -5.56 4.81 4.72
C MET A 1 -4.38 5.76 4.74
N GLU A 2 -3.20 5.26 5.04
CA GLU A 2 -1.99 6.07 5.29
C GLU A 2 -1.52 6.82 4.03
N LEU A 3 -1.64 6.17 2.85
CA LEU A 3 -1.11 6.68 1.58
C LEU A 3 -1.52 8.12 1.24
N ILE A 4 -2.80 8.48 1.40
CA ILE A 4 -3.29 9.82 1.05
C ILE A 4 -2.87 10.91 2.04
N GLY A 5 -2.39 10.52 3.22
CA GLY A 5 -1.86 11.45 4.20
C GLY A 5 -0.42 11.86 3.93
N LEU A 6 0.33 11.07 3.16
CA LEU A 6 1.74 11.34 2.90
C LEU A 6 1.98 12.74 2.34
N THR A 7 2.98 13.38 2.90
CA THR A 7 3.57 14.65 2.51
C THR A 7 4.97 14.43 1.95
N TRP A 8 5.52 15.44 1.29
CA TRP A 8 6.91 15.37 0.81
C TRP A 8 7.95 15.33 1.93
N GLU A 9 7.60 15.75 3.15
CA GLU A 9 8.50 15.71 4.32
C GLU A 9 8.63 14.29 4.88
N ASP A 10 7.65 13.41 4.60
CA ASP A 10 7.69 12.01 5.01
C ASP A 10 8.65 11.15 4.16
N LEU A 11 9.15 11.68 3.04
CA LEU A 11 10.05 10.98 2.14
C LEU A 11 11.50 11.42 2.38
N ASP A 12 12.31 10.53 2.96
CA ASP A 12 13.76 10.75 3.06
C ASP A 12 14.45 10.26 1.79
N VAL A 13 14.88 11.20 0.95
CA VAL A 13 15.57 10.94 -0.32
C VAL A 13 16.97 10.35 -0.10
N ARG A 14 17.64 10.68 1.01
CA ARG A 14 19.00 10.21 1.32
C ARG A 14 18.95 8.77 1.79
N THR A 15 18.06 8.45 2.72
CA THR A 15 17.92 7.08 3.26
C THR A 15 16.98 6.21 2.43
N LYS A 16 16.32 6.79 1.41
CA LYS A 16 15.34 6.14 0.54
C LYS A 16 14.25 5.45 1.35
N ALA A 17 13.66 6.16 2.29
CA ALA A 17 12.64 5.62 3.18
C ALA A 17 11.41 6.52 3.26
N VAL A 18 10.27 5.91 3.60
CA VAL A 18 9.00 6.59 3.87
C VAL A 18 8.70 6.49 5.35
N SER A 19 8.47 7.61 6.01
CA SER A 19 7.95 7.66 7.36
C SER A 19 6.43 7.56 7.34
N ILE A 20 5.89 6.65 8.15
CA ILE A 20 4.46 6.47 8.37
C ILE A 20 4.21 6.73 9.85
N ASP A 21 3.75 7.94 10.18
CA ASP A 21 3.48 8.38 11.56
C ASP A 21 2.13 9.12 11.70
N HIS A 22 1.41 9.28 10.58
CA HIS A 22 0.09 9.88 10.55
C HIS A 22 -0.76 9.33 9.40
N GLN A 23 -2.05 9.63 9.44
CA GLN A 23 -2.98 9.37 8.35
C GLN A 23 -3.93 10.55 8.17
N LEU A 24 -4.36 10.77 6.94
CA LEU A 24 -5.41 11.71 6.62
C LEU A 24 -6.77 11.01 6.67
N ILE A 25 -7.67 11.54 7.51
CA ILE A 25 -9.04 11.06 7.65
C ILE A 25 -10.02 12.14 7.25
N TYR A 26 -11.21 11.75 6.80
CA TYR A 26 -12.31 12.67 6.51
C TYR A 26 -13.50 12.33 7.40
N LYS A 27 -13.76 13.17 8.41
CA LYS A 27 -14.77 12.93 9.45
C LYS A 27 -15.33 14.26 9.95
N ASP A 28 -16.46 14.18 10.64
CA ASP A 28 -17.00 15.28 11.45
C ASP A 28 -16.60 15.03 12.90
N LEU A 29 -15.84 15.95 13.48
CA LEU A 29 -15.40 15.92 14.89
C LEU A 29 -16.09 17.01 15.73
N GLY A 30 -17.21 17.55 15.26
CA GLY A 30 -17.99 18.59 15.94
C GLY A 30 -17.98 19.95 15.22
N ASP A 31 -17.29 20.05 14.09
CA ASP A 31 -17.16 21.27 13.27
C ASP A 31 -17.41 21.02 11.77
N GLY A 32 -18.15 19.95 11.48
CA GLY A 32 -18.54 19.55 10.13
C GLY A 32 -17.54 18.60 9.48
N TYR A 33 -17.97 17.99 8.37
CA TYR A 33 -17.13 17.05 7.64
C TYR A 33 -15.96 17.75 6.95
N LYS A 34 -14.75 17.47 7.43
CA LYS A 34 -13.52 17.94 6.80
C LYS A 34 -12.38 16.94 6.99
N PHE A 35 -11.24 17.27 6.40
CA PHE A 35 -10.03 16.51 6.60
C PHE A 35 -9.40 16.81 7.95
N HIS A 36 -8.89 15.77 8.58
CA HIS A 36 -8.12 15.84 9.81
C HIS A 36 -6.91 14.93 9.73
N ILE A 37 -5.85 15.28 10.43
CA ILE A 37 -4.73 14.39 10.68
C ILE A 37 -5.04 13.54 11.91
N SER A 38 -4.87 12.24 11.77
CA SER A 38 -4.93 11.29 12.88
C SER A 38 -3.57 10.63 13.02
N THR A 39 -2.96 10.79 14.18
CA THR A 39 -1.75 10.05 14.56
C THR A 39 -2.12 8.68 15.13
N PRO A 40 -1.27 7.66 14.94
CA PRO A 40 -1.44 6.37 15.60
C PRO A 40 -1.43 6.53 17.12
N LYS A 41 -2.26 5.74 17.80
CA LYS A 41 -2.30 5.70 19.28
C LYS A 41 -1.20 4.83 19.89
N THR A 42 -0.50 4.04 19.08
CA THR A 42 0.49 3.06 19.51
C THR A 42 1.74 3.17 18.66
N ASP A 43 2.89 2.86 19.25
CA ASP A 43 4.20 2.88 18.57
C ASP A 43 4.22 1.97 17.34
N SER A 44 3.46 0.86 17.35
CA SER A 44 3.34 -0.05 16.21
C SER A 44 2.79 0.61 14.94
N GLY A 45 2.06 1.72 15.07
CA GLY A 45 1.56 2.48 13.94
C GLY A 45 2.59 3.45 13.35
N ILE A 46 3.66 3.76 14.09
CA ILE A 46 4.74 4.64 13.67
C ILE A 46 5.90 3.79 13.14
N ARG A 47 6.25 3.96 11.87
CA ARG A 47 7.30 3.14 11.24
C ARG A 47 7.95 3.83 10.06
N THR A 48 9.17 3.44 9.77
CA THR A 48 9.92 3.89 8.59
C THR A 48 10.15 2.70 7.66
N ILE A 49 9.68 2.81 6.42
CA ILE A 49 9.72 1.72 5.44
C ILE A 49 10.74 2.07 4.35
N PRO A 50 11.81 1.28 4.18
CA PRO A 50 12.72 1.43 3.05
C PRO A 50 12.00 1.24 1.71
N MET A 51 12.29 2.12 0.75
CA MET A 51 11.73 2.07 -0.60
C MET A 51 12.59 1.19 -1.50
N THR A 52 11.92 0.40 -2.35
CA THR A 52 12.58 -0.18 -3.52
C THR A 52 12.87 0.91 -4.54
N SER A 53 13.75 0.63 -5.52
CA SER A 53 14.02 1.55 -6.63
C SER A 53 12.77 1.93 -7.41
N ASP A 54 11.81 1.01 -7.54
CA ASP A 54 10.57 1.24 -8.29
C ASP A 54 9.64 2.19 -7.54
N VAL A 55 9.54 2.03 -6.21
CA VAL A 55 8.77 2.95 -5.35
C VAL A 55 9.41 4.33 -5.35
N GLN A 56 10.74 4.40 -5.26
CA GLN A 56 11.46 5.68 -5.33
C GLN A 56 11.15 6.40 -6.65
N ARG A 57 11.26 5.70 -7.79
CA ARG A 57 10.96 6.25 -9.11
C ARG A 57 9.51 6.72 -9.22
N ALA A 58 8.55 5.95 -8.68
CA ALA A 58 7.14 6.35 -8.68
C ALA A 58 6.90 7.67 -7.91
N PHE A 59 7.55 7.87 -6.76
CA PHE A 59 7.46 9.14 -6.04
C PHE A 59 8.14 10.29 -6.79
N GLU A 60 9.28 10.07 -7.43
CA GLU A 60 9.95 11.08 -8.27
C GLU A 60 9.08 11.52 -9.45
N GLU A 61 8.42 10.57 -10.12
CA GLU A 61 7.46 10.85 -11.19
C GLU A 61 6.24 11.62 -10.66
N GLN A 62 5.70 11.22 -9.50
CA GLN A 62 4.61 11.93 -8.86
C GLN A 62 5.01 13.37 -8.47
N LYS A 63 6.25 13.58 -8.04
CA LYS A 63 6.79 14.91 -7.71
C LYS A 63 6.84 15.80 -8.94
N LYS A 64 7.32 15.27 -10.07
CA LYS A 64 7.32 15.97 -11.37
C LYS A 64 5.91 16.33 -11.81
N LEU A 65 4.95 15.41 -11.71
CA LEU A 65 3.55 15.66 -12.02
C LEU A 65 2.94 16.76 -11.15
N ASN A 66 3.18 16.73 -9.84
CA ASN A 66 2.68 17.75 -8.93
C ASN A 66 3.28 19.12 -9.23
N PHE A 67 4.57 19.18 -9.57
CA PHE A 67 5.23 20.43 -9.96
C PHE A 67 4.62 21.00 -11.25
N MET A 68 4.50 20.19 -12.31
CA MET A 68 3.93 20.63 -13.59
C MET A 68 2.48 21.10 -13.46
N LEU A 69 1.70 20.44 -12.61
CA LEU A 69 0.29 20.77 -12.36
C LEU A 69 0.09 21.80 -11.25
N GLN A 70 1.17 22.36 -10.69
CA GLN A 70 1.17 23.31 -9.57
C GLN A 70 0.30 22.87 -8.37
N LYS A 71 0.31 21.58 -8.07
CA LYS A 71 -0.52 20.98 -7.01
C LYS A 71 0.05 21.21 -5.61
N GLY A 72 -0.82 21.50 -4.65
CA GLY A 72 -0.56 21.34 -3.21
C GLY A 72 0.26 22.44 -2.54
N LYS A 73 0.37 23.63 -3.14
CA LYS A 73 1.16 24.74 -2.57
C LYS A 73 0.51 25.41 -1.35
N ASP A 74 -0.83 25.44 -1.28
CA ASP A 74 -1.55 26.27 -0.29
C ASP A 74 -2.46 25.45 0.65
N VAL A 75 -2.33 24.13 0.68
CA VAL A 75 -3.15 23.29 1.56
C VAL A 75 -2.38 22.95 2.83
N GLU A 76 -2.96 23.36 3.96
CA GLU A 76 -2.55 23.01 5.31
C GLU A 76 -3.71 22.33 6.03
N ILE A 77 -3.45 21.18 6.66
CA ILE A 77 -4.44 20.44 7.46
C ILE A 77 -3.75 20.03 8.75
N ASP A 78 -4.23 20.55 9.88
CA ASP A 78 -3.69 20.29 11.23
C ASP A 78 -2.16 20.44 11.32
N GLY A 79 -1.59 21.43 10.62
CA GLY A 79 -0.15 21.72 10.58
C GLY A 79 0.64 20.98 9.50
N TYR A 80 0.04 20.03 8.79
CA TYR A 80 0.70 19.27 7.71
C TYR A 80 0.48 19.95 6.35
N LYS A 81 1.55 20.03 5.55
CA LYS A 81 1.60 20.67 4.23
C LYS A 81 2.28 19.78 3.20
N GLY A 82 2.12 20.13 1.92
CA GLY A 82 2.85 19.45 0.85
C GLY A 82 2.40 18.00 0.63
N PHE A 83 1.10 17.74 0.77
CA PHE A 83 0.49 16.44 0.48
C PHE A 83 0.84 15.95 -0.95
N ILE A 84 1.19 14.68 -1.06
CA ILE A 84 1.63 14.05 -2.31
C ILE A 84 0.44 13.78 -3.24
N PHE A 85 -0.65 13.23 -2.70
CA PHE A 85 -1.77 12.75 -3.51
C PHE A 85 -2.93 13.73 -3.52
N MET A 86 -2.94 14.60 -4.53
CA MET A 86 -3.89 15.71 -4.66
C MET A 86 -4.88 15.52 -5.82
N ALA A 87 -6.15 15.80 -5.55
CA ALA A 87 -7.21 15.89 -6.56
C ALA A 87 -7.00 17.08 -7.50
N LYS A 88 -7.74 17.10 -8.62
CA LYS A 88 -7.74 18.26 -9.55
C LYS A 88 -8.24 19.55 -8.91
N SER A 89 -9.07 19.45 -7.87
CA SER A 89 -9.58 20.58 -7.09
C SER A 89 -8.51 21.24 -6.22
N GLY A 90 -7.29 20.70 -6.17
CA GLY A 90 -6.22 21.19 -5.31
C GLY A 90 -6.34 20.74 -3.85
N ARG A 91 -7.31 19.89 -3.50
CA ARG A 91 -7.44 19.25 -2.17
C ARG A 91 -6.83 17.85 -2.16
N PRO A 92 -6.46 17.30 -0.99
CA PRO A 92 -6.04 15.90 -0.89
C PRO A 92 -7.12 14.96 -1.40
N LEU A 93 -6.69 13.79 -1.88
CA LEU A 93 -7.63 12.74 -2.29
C LEU A 93 -8.51 12.30 -1.12
N MET A 94 -9.79 12.11 -1.39
CA MET A 94 -10.73 11.51 -0.44
C MET A 94 -10.30 10.06 -0.12
N PRO A 95 -10.54 9.55 1.10
CA PRO A 95 -10.18 8.18 1.47
C PRO A 95 -10.66 7.09 0.49
N ASN A 96 -11.85 7.27 -0.09
CA ASN A 96 -12.43 6.33 -1.05
C ASN A 96 -11.93 6.51 -2.49
N ALA A 97 -11.21 7.60 -2.79
CA ALA A 97 -10.80 7.92 -4.16
C ALA A 97 -9.91 6.84 -4.77
N ILE A 98 -8.96 6.29 -3.99
CA ILE A 98 -8.07 5.23 -4.47
C ILE A 98 -8.86 3.96 -4.80
N ASN A 99 -9.80 3.55 -3.95
CA ASN A 99 -10.63 2.38 -4.23
C ASN A 99 -11.50 2.61 -5.48
N ASN A 100 -12.08 3.80 -5.65
CA ASN A 100 -12.85 4.12 -6.84
C ASN A 100 -11.99 4.08 -8.12
N ILE A 101 -10.75 4.58 -8.06
CA ILE A 101 -9.81 4.47 -9.17
C ILE A 101 -9.54 3.00 -9.51
N LEU A 102 -9.27 2.16 -8.51
CA LEU A 102 -9.02 0.73 -8.72
C LEU A 102 -10.23 0.01 -9.31
N TYR A 103 -11.44 0.29 -8.83
CA TYR A 103 -12.66 -0.29 -9.37
C TYR A 103 -12.87 0.12 -10.84
N ASN A 104 -12.64 1.39 -11.17
CA ASN A 104 -12.74 1.85 -12.56
C ASN A 104 -11.71 1.17 -13.48
N ILE A 105 -10.48 0.92 -12.99
CA ILE A 105 -9.45 0.19 -13.75
C ILE A 105 -9.89 -1.25 -14.00
N VAL A 106 -10.38 -1.94 -12.96
CA VAL A 106 -10.88 -3.33 -13.06
C VAL A 106 -12.07 -3.41 -14.03
N ASP A 107 -13.03 -2.48 -13.92
CA ASP A 107 -14.19 -2.45 -14.80
C ASP A 107 -13.80 -2.19 -16.25
N ALA A 108 -12.85 -1.28 -16.51
CA ALA A 108 -12.35 -1.00 -17.85
C ALA A 108 -11.64 -2.21 -18.46
N TYR A 109 -10.80 -2.90 -17.67
CA TYR A 109 -10.16 -4.15 -18.09
C TYR A 109 -11.21 -5.22 -18.40
N ASN A 110 -12.14 -5.48 -17.49
CA ASN A 110 -13.15 -6.53 -17.62
C ASN A 110 -14.05 -6.29 -18.83
N LYS A 111 -14.44 -5.04 -19.11
CA LYS A 111 -15.20 -4.70 -20.32
C LYS A 111 -14.42 -5.01 -21.60
N LYS A 112 -13.13 -4.66 -21.64
CA LYS A 112 -12.26 -4.93 -22.79
C LYS A 112 -12.05 -6.44 -22.97
N GLU A 113 -11.81 -7.15 -21.88
CA GLU A 113 -11.56 -8.59 -21.86
C GLU A 113 -12.76 -9.39 -22.35
N VAL A 114 -13.98 -9.04 -21.94
CA VAL A 114 -15.21 -9.64 -22.49
C VAL A 114 -15.29 -9.48 -24.00
N GLN A 115 -14.85 -8.34 -24.54
CA GLN A 115 -14.88 -8.13 -25.99
C GLN A 115 -13.81 -8.94 -26.71
N ILE A 116 -12.60 -9.04 -26.15
CA ILE A 116 -11.50 -9.84 -26.71
C ILE A 116 -11.86 -11.33 -26.70
N ALA A 117 -12.34 -11.84 -25.56
CA ALA A 117 -12.69 -13.24 -25.40
C ALA A 117 -13.79 -13.69 -26.37
N LYS A 118 -14.75 -12.81 -26.69
CA LYS A 118 -15.76 -13.06 -27.73
C LYS A 118 -15.14 -13.21 -29.13
N THR A 119 -14.21 -12.33 -29.49
CA THR A 119 -13.50 -12.38 -30.78
C THR A 119 -12.62 -13.63 -30.87
N GLU A 120 -12.01 -14.04 -29.75
CA GLU A 120 -11.12 -15.20 -29.66
C GLU A 120 -11.85 -16.53 -29.38
N HIS A 121 -13.18 -16.50 -29.29
CA HIS A 121 -14.02 -17.67 -28.97
C HIS A 121 -13.59 -18.43 -27.71
N ARG A 122 -13.15 -17.70 -26.67
CA ARG A 122 -12.75 -18.24 -25.36
C ARG A 122 -13.60 -17.67 -24.23
N ASN A 123 -13.45 -18.27 -23.05
CA ASN A 123 -14.02 -17.71 -21.82
C ASN A 123 -13.24 -16.45 -21.42
N ALA A 124 -13.95 -15.43 -20.95
CA ALA A 124 -13.35 -14.19 -20.49
C ALA A 124 -12.68 -14.38 -19.12
N GLU A 125 -11.44 -13.90 -18.99
CA GLU A 125 -10.67 -13.98 -17.75
C GLU A 125 -10.75 -12.65 -16.99
N LEU A 126 -11.81 -12.52 -16.20
CA LEU A 126 -12.10 -11.28 -15.49
C LEU A 126 -11.18 -11.09 -14.28
N LEU A 127 -10.73 -9.86 -14.09
CA LEU A 127 -10.08 -9.45 -12.86
C LEU A 127 -11.10 -9.41 -11.72
N PRO A 128 -10.73 -9.91 -10.52
CA PRO A 128 -11.54 -9.77 -9.34
C PRO A 128 -11.56 -8.31 -8.88
N LYS A 129 -12.45 -8.00 -7.92
CA LYS A 129 -12.48 -6.69 -7.28
C LYS A 129 -11.17 -6.44 -6.54
N VAL A 130 -10.45 -5.37 -6.90
CA VAL A 130 -9.21 -4.94 -6.25
C VAL A 130 -9.46 -3.70 -5.40
N SER A 131 -8.92 -3.67 -4.18
CA SER A 131 -8.96 -2.51 -3.28
C SER A 131 -7.57 -2.21 -2.73
N ALA A 132 -7.38 -1.02 -2.14
CA ALA A 132 -6.12 -0.67 -1.48
C ALA A 132 -5.75 -1.64 -0.36
N HIS A 133 -6.75 -2.17 0.36
CA HIS A 133 -6.53 -3.16 1.40
C HIS A 133 -6.08 -4.50 0.82
N ILE A 134 -6.67 -4.95 -0.29
CA ILE A 134 -6.25 -6.17 -1.00
C ILE A 134 -4.80 -6.01 -1.49
N MET A 135 -4.41 -4.85 -2.03
CA MET A 135 -3.01 -4.62 -2.42
C MET A 135 -2.03 -4.78 -1.24
N ARG A 136 -2.39 -4.27 -0.05
CA ARG A 136 -1.60 -4.46 1.18
C ARG A 136 -1.52 -5.94 1.56
N HIS A 137 -2.62 -6.68 1.48
CA HIS A 137 -2.62 -8.12 1.72
C HIS A 137 -1.74 -8.88 0.73
N THR A 138 -1.86 -8.59 -0.57
CA THR A 138 -1.01 -9.20 -1.61
C THR A 138 0.47 -8.93 -1.33
N ALA A 139 0.85 -7.71 -0.98
CA ALA A 139 2.23 -7.39 -0.61
C ALA A 139 2.71 -8.22 0.59
N CYS A 140 1.87 -8.36 1.62
CA CYS A 140 2.14 -9.21 2.79
C CYS A 140 2.41 -10.66 2.38
N THR A 141 1.50 -11.25 1.60
CA THR A 141 1.61 -12.63 1.13
C THR A 141 2.87 -12.83 0.31
N ARG A 142 3.18 -11.92 -0.63
CA ARG A 142 4.40 -12.02 -1.45
C ARG A 142 5.68 -11.94 -0.61
N MET A 143 5.72 -11.08 0.41
CA MET A 143 6.87 -11.01 1.32
C MET A 143 7.00 -12.30 2.15
N ALA A 144 5.88 -12.87 2.62
CA ALA A 144 5.86 -14.13 3.35
C ALA A 144 6.28 -15.33 2.48
N GLU A 145 5.82 -15.40 1.23
CA GLU A 145 6.27 -16.39 0.23
C GLU A 145 7.79 -16.33 0.00
N LYS A 146 8.37 -15.13 0.08
CA LYS A 146 9.82 -14.89 -0.01
C LYS A 146 10.57 -15.11 1.32
N ARG A 147 9.91 -15.69 2.33
CA ARG A 147 10.50 -16.04 3.63
C ARG A 147 11.07 -14.83 4.39
N MET A 148 10.45 -13.66 4.24
CA MET A 148 10.83 -12.47 5.01
C MET A 148 10.57 -12.69 6.49
N ASP A 149 11.53 -12.37 7.36
CA ASP A 149 11.34 -12.53 8.80
C ASP A 149 9.99 -11.97 9.29
N VAL A 150 9.27 -12.74 10.11
CA VAL A 150 7.89 -12.43 10.51
C VAL A 150 7.80 -11.14 11.33
N LYS A 151 8.84 -10.81 12.13
CA LYS A 151 8.90 -9.55 12.89
C LYS A 151 9.17 -8.38 11.98
N VAL A 152 10.04 -8.54 10.98
CA VAL A 152 10.24 -7.53 9.93
C VAL A 152 8.95 -7.29 9.15
N LEU A 153 8.24 -8.36 8.76
CA LEU A 153 6.96 -8.23 8.06
C LEU A 153 5.91 -7.55 8.94
N GLN A 154 5.78 -7.96 10.21
CA GLN A 154 4.88 -7.32 11.17
C GLN A 154 5.15 -5.81 11.29
N TYR A 155 6.42 -5.42 11.36
CA TYR A 155 6.85 -4.02 11.41
C TYR A 155 6.44 -3.26 10.16
N ILE A 156 6.80 -3.75 8.96
CA ILE A 156 6.43 -3.12 7.67
C ILE A 156 4.90 -2.97 7.55
N MET A 157 4.17 -4.00 7.99
CA MET A 157 2.71 -4.06 7.94
C MET A 157 2.04 -3.28 9.08
N GLY A 158 2.77 -2.70 10.03
CA GLY A 158 2.21 -1.92 11.15
C GLY A 158 1.13 -2.66 11.94
N HIS A 159 1.21 -3.99 12.02
CA HIS A 159 0.23 -4.80 12.74
C HIS A 159 0.57 -4.83 14.24
N ALA A 160 -0.34 -4.35 15.07
CA ALA A 160 -0.18 -4.37 16.53
C ALA A 160 -0.03 -5.81 17.08
N HIS A 161 -0.80 -6.75 16.53
CA HIS A 161 -0.75 -8.16 16.90
C HIS A 161 -0.12 -8.99 15.79
N ILE A 162 0.74 -9.94 16.19
CA ILE A 162 1.45 -10.81 15.24
C ILE A 162 0.51 -11.80 14.55
N ASP A 163 -0.61 -12.14 15.20
CA ASP A 163 -1.58 -13.14 14.70
C ASP A 163 -2.08 -12.80 13.30
N VAL A 164 -2.33 -11.52 13.02
CA VAL A 164 -2.75 -11.03 11.68
C VAL A 164 -1.70 -11.33 10.60
N THR A 165 -0.41 -11.23 10.95
CA THR A 165 0.69 -11.57 10.05
C THR A 165 0.87 -13.08 9.94
N MET A 166 0.65 -13.81 11.05
CA MET A 166 0.78 -15.26 11.10
C MET A 166 -0.31 -15.96 10.29
N ASP A 167 -1.52 -15.41 10.23
CA ASP A 167 -2.61 -15.94 9.39
C ASP A 167 -2.22 -16.02 7.91
N VAL A 168 -1.46 -15.01 7.42
CA VAL A 168 -0.91 -15.01 6.06
C VAL A 168 0.14 -16.12 5.89
N TYR A 169 1.02 -16.29 6.88
CA TYR A 169 2.03 -17.35 6.87
C TYR A 169 1.41 -18.75 6.86
N ASN A 170 0.39 -18.96 7.69
CA ASN A 170 -0.34 -20.21 7.80
C ASN A 170 -1.03 -20.57 6.49
N HIS A 171 -1.61 -19.59 5.78
CA HIS A 171 -2.21 -19.84 4.47
C HIS A 171 -1.20 -20.31 3.42
N VAL A 172 0.04 -19.81 3.49
CA VAL A 172 1.11 -20.18 2.55
C VAL A 172 1.76 -21.51 2.95
N SER A 173 1.42 -22.12 4.10
CA SER A 173 2.10 -23.31 4.65
C SER A 173 1.64 -24.62 3.96
N GLU A 174 2.05 -24.80 2.71
CA GLU A 174 1.89 -26.07 1.97
C GLU A 174 2.87 -27.15 2.46
N MET A 175 2.48 -28.42 2.38
CA MET A 175 3.35 -29.57 2.74
C MET A 175 4.69 -29.56 1.99
N SER A 176 4.70 -29.08 0.75
CA SER A 176 5.90 -28.86 -0.06
C SER A 176 6.92 -27.93 0.62
N ARG A 177 6.46 -26.94 1.40
CA ARG A 177 7.33 -26.03 2.16
C ARG A 177 7.90 -26.70 3.40
N ILE A 178 7.10 -27.51 4.09
CA ILE A 178 7.54 -28.29 5.26
C ILE A 178 8.68 -29.22 4.83
N GLU A 179 8.50 -29.95 3.73
CA GLU A 179 9.54 -30.81 3.15
C GLU A 179 10.82 -30.01 2.80
N SER A 180 10.68 -28.85 2.13
CA SER A 180 11.85 -28.03 1.76
C SER A 180 12.66 -27.51 2.96
N GLU A 181 11.99 -27.19 4.08
CA GLU A 181 12.68 -26.71 5.29
C GLU A 181 13.40 -27.86 6.00
N ILE A 182 12.79 -29.05 6.05
CA ILE A 182 13.46 -30.26 6.56
C ILE A 182 14.68 -30.60 5.69
N THR A 183 14.54 -30.61 4.35
CA THR A 183 15.68 -30.83 3.45
C THR A 183 16.77 -29.76 3.63
N ARG A 184 16.41 -28.50 3.88
CA ARG A 184 17.40 -27.44 4.15
C ARG A 184 18.16 -27.72 5.45
N LEU A 185 17.49 -28.17 6.50
CA LEU A 185 18.14 -28.53 7.78
C LEU A 185 19.10 -29.72 7.62
N GLU A 186 18.72 -30.73 6.86
CA GLU A 186 19.59 -31.88 6.57
C GLU A 186 20.86 -31.45 5.82
N ASN A 187 20.76 -30.51 4.88
CA ASN A 187 21.91 -30.02 4.13
C ASN A 187 22.85 -29.11 4.95
N VAL A 188 22.36 -28.47 6.01
CA VAL A 188 23.20 -27.68 6.93
C VAL A 188 23.94 -28.59 7.93
N ALA A 189 23.41 -29.77 8.23
CA ALA A 189 24.04 -30.71 9.15
C ALA A 189 25.24 -31.48 8.55
N ILE A 190 25.52 -31.33 7.25
CA ILE A 190 26.59 -32.04 6.52
C ILE A 190 27.76 -31.11 6.13
N SER A 191 27.71 -29.81 6.46
CA SER A 191 28.77 -28.83 6.15
C SER A 191 29.64 -28.45 7.34
#